data_AF-A0A1F7A383-F1
#
_entry.id   AF-A0A1F7A383-F1
#
_cell.length_a   1.000
_cell.length_b   1.000
_cell.length_c   1.000
_cell.angle_alpha   90.00
_cell.angle_beta   90.00
_cell.angle_gamma   90.00
#
_symmetry.space_group_name_H-M   'P 1'
#
loop_
_entity.id
_entity.type
_entity.pdbx_description
1 polymer ?
#
loop_
_entity_poly.entity_id
_entity_poly.type
_entity_poly.pdbx_seq_one_letter_code
_entity_poly.pdbx_strand_id
1 'polypeptide(L)'
;MISQKESSTMSEKVSLTEVIAHVKKMRVLADDSTAKCVDGGYKEMEAVGALAIPGGHLGVSMVLLKLGYFPQEAFQLVYDFVMEKEGKYGWHTDTHEGHHGVKSGCGHCNAAITQEQKYNIDSKKIEALLEIIKAKQATANEQMEFIILDREHQEQAILVVTGTTYTVKPWDETENHQYFIYDQARHQAFLQEFAQYLQNLNHQTSYEDLLQVSDEQTNLTLGLLASSQGKPMYSVNADNEVPEVNYLQNAPIL
;
A
#
# COMPACT_ATOMS: atom_id res chain seq x y z
N MET A 1 -45.52 -16.29 4.18
CA MET A 1 -44.38 -16.97 3.54
C MET A 1 -43.42 -15.90 3.05
N ILE A 2 -42.40 -15.60 3.85
CA ILE A 2 -41.34 -14.66 3.46
C ILE A 2 -40.25 -15.53 2.83
N SER A 3 -40.14 -15.44 1.50
CA SER A 3 -39.08 -16.08 0.73
C SER A 3 -37.80 -15.29 0.93
N GLN A 4 -36.88 -15.81 1.73
CA GLN A 4 -35.50 -15.33 1.78
C GLN A 4 -34.81 -15.79 0.49
N LYS A 5 -34.55 -14.84 -0.41
CA LYS A 5 -33.59 -15.03 -1.50
C LYS A 5 -32.18 -14.98 -0.90
N GLU A 6 -31.62 -16.14 -0.61
CA GLU A 6 -30.17 -16.29 -0.52
C GLU A 6 -29.58 -16.06 -1.92
N SER A 7 -29.13 -14.84 -2.17
CA SER A 7 -28.29 -14.50 -3.32
C SER A 7 -26.83 -14.53 -2.88
N SER A 8 -26.33 -15.74 -2.60
CA SER A 8 -24.91 -15.99 -2.43
C SER A 8 -24.31 -16.27 -3.80
N THR A 9 -24.04 -15.21 -4.57
CA THR A 9 -23.09 -15.30 -5.68
C THR A 9 -21.71 -15.53 -5.07
N MET A 10 -21.30 -16.80 -5.01
CA MET A 10 -19.89 -17.12 -4.84
C MET A 10 -19.17 -16.51 -6.04
N SER A 11 -18.49 -15.39 -5.81
CA SER A 11 -17.48 -14.87 -6.73
C SER A 11 -16.57 -16.05 -7.11
N GLU A 12 -16.50 -16.36 -8.40
CA GLU A 12 -15.55 -17.35 -8.89
C GLU A 12 -14.16 -16.94 -8.40
N LYS A 13 -13.57 -17.79 -7.57
CA LYS A 13 -12.22 -17.56 -7.07
C LYS A 13 -11.28 -17.54 -8.28
N VAL A 14 -10.51 -16.47 -8.42
CA VAL A 14 -9.41 -16.40 -9.40
C VAL A 14 -8.54 -17.63 -9.21
N SER A 15 -8.31 -18.37 -10.29
CA SER A 15 -7.54 -19.60 -10.25
C SER A 15 -6.04 -19.31 -10.09
N LEU A 16 -5.31 -20.27 -9.51
CA LEU A 16 -3.86 -20.16 -9.39
C LEU A 16 -3.17 -19.98 -10.76
N THR A 17 -3.71 -20.60 -11.80
CA THR A 17 -3.21 -20.49 -13.17
C THR A 17 -3.31 -19.06 -13.71
N GLU A 18 -4.43 -18.37 -13.45
CA GLU A 18 -4.61 -16.97 -13.85
C GLU A 18 -3.63 -16.05 -13.10
N VAL A 19 -3.44 -16.26 -11.81
CA VAL A 19 -2.44 -15.50 -11.03
C VAL A 19 -1.03 -15.71 -11.58
N ILE A 20 -0.64 -16.95 -11.88
CA ILE A 20 0.68 -17.25 -12.46
C ILE A 20 0.84 -16.56 -13.82
N ALA A 21 -0.18 -16.57 -14.67
CA ALA A 21 -0.16 -15.92 -15.97
C ALA A 21 0.01 -14.39 -15.83
N HIS A 22 -0.76 -13.78 -14.92
CA HIS A 22 -0.65 -12.35 -14.59
C HIS A 22 0.75 -12.01 -14.10
N VAL A 23 1.27 -12.73 -13.10
CA VAL A 23 2.61 -12.49 -12.54
C VAL A 23 3.68 -12.60 -13.62
N LYS A 24 3.62 -13.60 -14.51
CA LYS A 24 4.58 -13.74 -15.62
C LYS A 24 4.53 -12.56 -16.58
N LYS A 25 3.33 -12.11 -16.96
CA LYS A 25 3.12 -11.02 -17.93
C LYS A 25 3.49 -9.66 -17.34
N MET A 26 3.16 -9.45 -16.07
CA MET A 26 3.24 -8.16 -15.39
C MET A 26 4.49 -7.98 -14.54
N ARG A 27 5.40 -8.97 -14.56
CA ARG A 27 6.70 -8.92 -13.89
C ARG A 27 7.55 -7.77 -14.40
N VAL A 28 8.11 -6.98 -13.49
CA VAL A 28 9.05 -5.89 -13.77
C VAL A 28 10.18 -5.90 -12.74
N LEU A 29 11.34 -5.36 -13.10
CA LEU A 29 12.46 -5.21 -12.15
C LEU A 29 12.02 -4.31 -11.00
N ALA A 30 12.39 -4.70 -9.79
CA ALA A 30 12.19 -3.90 -8.59
C ALA A 30 13.04 -2.62 -8.65
N ASP A 31 12.44 -1.52 -8.20
CA ASP A 31 13.07 -0.22 -8.03
C ASP A 31 12.51 0.42 -6.74
N ASP A 32 13.36 0.55 -5.72
CA ASP A 32 12.98 1.08 -4.41
C ASP A 32 13.26 2.59 -4.29
N SER A 33 13.57 3.28 -5.40
CA SER A 33 13.73 4.75 -5.42
C SER A 33 12.42 5.50 -5.12
N THR A 34 11.27 4.84 -5.25
CA THR A 34 9.97 5.37 -4.83
C THR A 34 9.09 4.26 -4.26
N ALA A 35 8.05 4.67 -3.53
CA ALA A 35 7.03 3.77 -3.01
C ALA A 35 5.64 4.20 -3.49
N LYS A 36 4.76 3.22 -3.67
CA LYS A 36 3.36 3.40 -4.06
C LYS A 36 2.46 2.66 -3.09
N CYS A 37 1.17 2.96 -3.12
CA CYS A 37 0.18 2.18 -2.39
C CYS A 37 0.08 0.75 -2.96
N VAL A 38 -0.44 -0.18 -2.16
CA VAL A 38 -0.80 -1.52 -2.62
C VAL A 38 -1.92 -1.54 -3.66
N ASP A 39 -2.57 -0.40 -3.88
CA ASP A 39 -3.70 -0.18 -4.77
C ASP A 39 -3.55 -0.85 -6.14
N GLY A 40 -4.63 -1.47 -6.61
CA GLY A 40 -4.71 -2.05 -7.94
C GLY A 40 -4.80 -0.99 -9.05
N GLY A 41 -4.94 0.27 -8.66
CA GLY A 41 -5.32 1.47 -9.40
C GLY A 41 -4.23 2.23 -10.17
N TYR A 42 -3.00 1.71 -10.30
CA TYR A 42 -1.93 2.33 -11.09
C TYR A 42 -1.90 1.88 -12.56
N LYS A 43 -1.71 2.82 -13.49
CA LYS A 43 -1.47 2.53 -14.93
C LYS A 43 -0.07 1.98 -15.16
N GLU A 44 0.17 1.46 -16.36
CA GLU A 44 1.41 0.74 -16.69
C GLU A 44 2.69 1.52 -16.31
N MET A 45 2.74 2.83 -16.59
CA MET A 45 3.93 3.66 -16.36
C MET A 45 4.00 4.28 -14.95
N GLU A 46 2.91 4.24 -14.19
CA GLU A 46 2.78 4.93 -12.90
C GLU A 46 3.36 4.11 -11.73
N ALA A 47 3.64 2.83 -11.94
CA ALA A 47 3.96 1.88 -10.87
C ALA A 47 5.10 0.91 -11.23
N VAL A 48 5.90 1.23 -12.24
CA VAL A 48 6.99 0.35 -12.70
C VAL A 48 8.04 0.22 -11.62
N GLY A 49 8.22 -1.00 -11.09
CA GLY A 49 9.28 -1.35 -10.13
C GLY A 49 9.09 -0.84 -8.71
N ALA A 50 8.33 0.24 -8.52
CA ALA A 50 8.09 0.90 -7.23
C ALA A 50 7.75 -0.06 -6.09
N LEU A 51 8.22 0.26 -4.89
CA LEU A 51 7.91 -0.46 -3.66
C LEU A 51 6.41 -0.32 -3.31
N ALA A 52 5.63 -1.39 -3.42
CA ALA A 52 4.19 -1.37 -3.14
C ALA A 52 3.90 -1.72 -1.66
N ILE A 53 3.51 -0.71 -0.89
CA ILE A 53 3.22 -0.81 0.55
C ILE A 53 1.97 0.01 0.88
N PRO A 54 1.17 -0.31 1.91
CA PRO A 54 -0.07 0.42 2.16
C PRO A 54 0.20 1.92 2.35
N GLY A 55 -0.44 2.77 1.53
CA GLY A 55 -0.24 4.22 1.56
C GLY A 55 1.10 4.74 1.01
N GLY A 56 2.00 3.89 0.49
CA GLY A 56 3.33 4.32 0.06
C GLY A 56 4.18 4.89 1.21
N HIS A 57 5.02 5.88 0.92
CA HIS A 57 5.82 6.56 1.95
C HIS A 57 4.94 7.30 2.99
N LEU A 58 3.73 7.72 2.61
CA LEU A 58 2.75 8.27 3.54
C LEU A 58 2.30 7.24 4.57
N GLY A 59 2.11 5.98 4.19
CA GLY A 59 1.80 4.90 5.14
C GLY A 59 2.89 4.70 6.20
N VAL A 60 4.16 4.80 5.81
CA VAL A 60 5.28 4.77 6.77
C VAL A 60 5.24 5.98 7.72
N SER A 61 4.85 7.15 7.23
CA SER A 61 4.62 8.31 8.12
C SER A 61 3.47 8.05 9.10
N MET A 62 2.41 7.35 8.68
CA MET A 62 1.31 6.94 9.58
C MET A 62 1.75 5.91 10.62
N VAL A 63 2.69 5.02 10.30
CA VAL A 63 3.33 4.12 11.28
C VAL A 63 3.96 4.93 12.41
N LEU A 64 4.72 5.99 12.08
CA LEU A 64 5.31 6.87 13.10
C LEU A 64 4.26 7.61 13.94
N LEU A 65 3.13 8.04 13.35
CA LEU A 65 2.05 8.67 14.14
C LEU A 65 1.52 7.75 15.25
N LYS A 66 1.35 6.46 14.94
CA LYS A 66 0.92 5.44 15.92
C LYS A 66 1.97 5.20 16.99
N LEU A 67 3.25 5.31 16.64
CA LEU A 67 4.37 5.26 17.58
C LEU A 67 4.56 6.54 18.40
N GLY A 68 3.66 7.52 18.26
CA GLY A 68 3.58 8.70 19.11
C GLY A 68 4.18 9.97 18.52
N TYR A 69 4.76 9.90 17.31
CA TYR A 69 5.34 11.06 16.65
C TYR A 69 4.27 12.11 16.28
N PHE A 70 4.71 13.36 16.15
CA PHE A 70 3.87 14.44 15.63
C PHE A 70 3.86 14.44 14.09
N PRO A 71 2.78 14.90 13.44
CA PRO A 71 2.66 14.90 11.98
C PRO A 71 3.85 15.47 11.21
N GLN A 72 4.36 16.63 11.63
CA GLN A 72 5.52 17.26 10.98
C GLN A 72 6.78 16.40 11.09
N GLU A 73 7.03 15.84 12.26
CA GLU A 73 8.21 15.01 12.53
C GLU A 73 8.12 13.68 11.77
N ALA A 74 6.95 13.02 11.81
CA ALA A 74 6.69 11.79 11.09
C ALA A 74 6.91 11.94 9.58
N PHE A 75 6.35 13.01 8.99
CA PHE A 75 6.59 13.33 7.60
C PHE A 75 8.08 13.57 7.31
N GLN A 76 8.72 14.45 8.09
CA GLN A 76 10.08 14.90 7.82
C GLN A 76 11.09 13.74 7.90
N LEU A 77 10.95 12.84 8.87
CA LEU A 77 11.84 11.68 9.03
C LEU A 77 11.78 10.74 7.83
N VAL A 78 10.58 10.42 7.34
CA VAL A 78 10.42 9.56 6.17
C VAL A 78 10.89 10.28 4.90
N TYR A 79 10.52 11.56 4.75
CA TYR A 79 10.93 12.37 3.61
C TYR A 79 12.45 12.47 3.49
N ASP A 80 13.15 12.84 4.56
CA ASP A 80 14.61 12.99 4.54
C ASP A 80 15.32 11.66 4.28
N PHE A 81 14.85 10.57 4.88
CA PHE A 81 15.38 9.22 4.60
C PHE A 81 15.29 8.86 3.11
N VAL A 82 14.15 9.15 2.49
CA VAL A 82 13.95 8.88 1.05
C VAL A 82 14.84 9.79 0.19
N MET A 83 15.02 11.05 0.58
CA MET A 83 15.90 11.99 -0.14
C MET A 83 17.38 11.62 -0.02
N GLU A 84 17.85 11.11 1.11
CA GLU A 84 19.23 10.64 1.29
C GLU A 84 19.59 9.48 0.37
N LYS A 85 18.58 8.76 -0.13
CA LYS A 85 18.71 7.67 -1.10
C LYS A 85 18.49 8.12 -2.55
N GLU A 86 18.45 9.42 -2.80
CA GLU A 86 18.16 10.01 -4.12
C GLU A 86 16.79 9.55 -4.67
N GLY A 87 15.86 9.19 -3.79
CA GLY A 87 14.52 8.72 -4.14
C GLY A 87 13.49 9.84 -4.26
N LYS A 88 12.22 9.43 -4.36
CA LYS A 88 11.06 10.33 -4.34
C LYS A 88 10.06 9.88 -3.27
N TYR A 89 9.57 10.84 -2.50
CA TYR A 89 8.52 10.56 -1.52
C TYR A 89 7.21 10.30 -2.25
N GLY A 90 6.62 9.13 -2.05
CA GLY A 90 5.63 8.55 -2.93
C GLY A 90 4.30 8.37 -2.22
N TRP A 91 3.23 8.90 -2.81
CA TRP A 91 1.88 8.83 -2.28
C TRP A 91 0.86 9.02 -3.41
N HIS A 92 -0.41 8.77 -3.15
CA HIS A 92 -1.45 8.98 -4.16
C HIS A 92 -2.74 9.48 -3.53
N THR A 93 -3.62 9.95 -4.39
CA THR A 93 -5.03 10.14 -4.13
C THR A 93 -5.83 9.54 -5.30
N ASP A 94 -7.12 9.82 -5.36
CA ASP A 94 -7.99 9.43 -6.47
C ASP A 94 -8.98 10.56 -6.82
N THR A 95 -9.80 10.34 -7.83
CA THR A 95 -10.84 11.30 -8.25
C THR A 95 -12.02 11.44 -7.28
N HIS A 96 -12.10 10.63 -6.22
CA HIS A 96 -13.14 10.70 -5.20
C HIS A 96 -12.76 11.62 -4.03
N GLU A 97 -11.51 12.09 -3.94
CA GLU A 97 -11.11 13.05 -2.91
C GLU A 97 -12.02 14.29 -2.91
N GLY A 98 -12.49 14.69 -1.73
CA GLY A 98 -13.41 15.81 -1.56
C GLY A 98 -14.89 15.48 -1.84
N HIS A 99 -15.19 14.32 -2.43
CA HIS A 99 -16.56 13.84 -2.62
C HIS A 99 -17.03 13.06 -1.39
N HIS A 100 -18.30 13.25 -1.01
CA HIS A 100 -18.96 12.49 0.08
C HIS A 100 -18.21 12.46 1.42
N GLY A 101 -17.37 13.46 1.71
CA GLY A 101 -16.58 13.53 2.95
C GLY A 101 -15.26 12.75 2.93
N VAL A 102 -14.87 12.17 1.78
CA VAL A 102 -13.57 11.54 1.58
C VAL A 102 -12.45 12.58 1.67
N LYS A 103 -11.51 12.36 2.58
CA LYS A 103 -10.40 13.31 2.86
C LYS A 103 -9.13 13.02 2.05
N SER A 104 -9.01 11.80 1.55
CA SER A 104 -7.94 11.33 0.67
C SER A 104 -8.49 10.17 -0.13
N GLY A 105 -8.18 10.12 -1.43
CA GLY A 105 -8.57 9.00 -2.29
C GLY A 105 -7.82 7.70 -2.01
N CYS A 106 -6.75 7.75 -1.21
CA CYS A 106 -6.08 6.53 -0.76
C CYS A 106 -6.96 5.82 0.29
N GLY A 107 -7.43 4.61 -0.03
CA GLY A 107 -8.26 3.80 0.87
C GLY A 107 -7.60 3.59 2.24
N HIS A 108 -6.28 3.38 2.30
CA HIS A 108 -5.52 3.24 3.54
C HIS A 108 -5.65 4.48 4.45
N CYS A 109 -5.40 5.67 3.90
CA CYS A 109 -5.49 6.94 4.63
C CYS A 109 -6.92 7.22 5.08
N ASN A 110 -7.88 7.05 4.16
CA ASN A 110 -9.28 7.33 4.44
C ASN A 110 -9.86 6.36 5.48
N ALA A 111 -9.48 5.08 5.45
CA ALA A 111 -9.82 4.11 6.48
C ALA A 111 -9.25 4.53 7.83
N ALA A 112 -8.00 4.99 7.89
CA ALA A 112 -7.39 5.43 9.14
C ALA A 112 -8.05 6.70 9.73
N ILE A 113 -8.50 7.63 8.87
CA ILE A 113 -9.27 8.82 9.29
C ILE A 113 -10.65 8.43 9.82
N THR A 114 -11.34 7.53 9.13
CA THR A 114 -12.74 7.18 9.44
C THR A 114 -12.88 6.09 10.50
N GLN A 115 -11.82 5.32 10.76
CA GLN A 115 -11.76 4.20 11.69
C GLN A 115 -10.66 4.39 12.74
N GLU A 116 -10.56 5.61 13.30
CA GLU A 116 -9.57 6.02 14.31
C GLU A 116 -9.36 4.97 15.42
N GLN A 117 -10.44 4.38 15.95
CA GLN A 117 -10.34 3.35 16.99
C GLN A 117 -9.64 2.07 16.54
N LYS A 118 -9.83 1.65 15.29
CA LYS A 118 -9.19 0.44 14.75
C LYS A 118 -7.72 0.70 14.43
N TYR A 119 -7.40 1.85 13.84
CA TYR A 119 -6.02 2.22 13.54
C TYR A 119 -5.25 2.64 14.79
N ASN A 120 -5.93 3.06 15.85
CA ASN A 120 -5.34 3.64 17.07
C ASN A 120 -4.47 4.87 16.76
N ILE A 121 -4.96 5.75 15.89
CA ILE A 121 -4.34 7.01 15.51
C ILE A 121 -5.43 8.07 15.49
N ASP A 122 -5.22 9.17 16.21
CA ASP A 122 -6.12 10.34 16.16
C ASP A 122 -6.28 10.81 14.71
N SER A 123 -7.51 10.80 14.21
CA SER A 123 -7.88 11.20 12.85
C SER A 123 -7.35 12.59 12.48
N LYS A 124 -7.30 13.52 13.44
CA LYS A 124 -6.76 14.88 13.23
C LYS A 124 -5.26 14.89 12.95
N LYS A 125 -4.50 13.92 13.51
CA LYS A 125 -3.07 13.80 13.19
C LYS A 125 -2.87 13.35 11.74
N ILE A 126 -3.75 12.47 11.24
CA ILE A 126 -3.69 12.00 9.86
C ILE A 126 -4.09 13.13 8.90
N GLU A 127 -5.15 13.87 9.21
CA GLU A 127 -5.54 15.06 8.44
C GLU A 127 -4.41 16.09 8.42
N ALA A 128 -3.79 16.40 9.57
CA ALA A 128 -2.66 17.31 9.63
C ALA A 128 -1.44 16.82 8.82
N LEU A 129 -1.16 15.51 8.84
CA LEU A 129 -0.11 14.89 8.03
C LEU A 129 -0.40 15.07 6.52
N LEU A 130 -1.64 14.85 6.08
CA LEU A 130 -2.04 15.07 4.69
C LEU A 130 -1.86 16.53 4.25
N GLU A 131 -2.22 17.49 5.09
CA GLU A 131 -2.02 18.91 4.79
C GLU A 131 -0.53 19.27 4.64
N ILE A 132 0.33 18.72 5.50
CA ILE A 132 1.80 18.89 5.38
C ILE A 132 2.32 18.32 4.06
N ILE A 133 1.90 17.10 3.71
CA ILE A 133 2.31 16.42 2.48
C ILE A 133 1.83 17.19 1.24
N LYS A 134 0.58 17.66 1.22
CA LYS A 134 0.02 18.48 0.14
C LYS A 134 0.78 19.81 -0.01
N ALA A 135 1.10 20.48 1.09
CA ALA A 135 1.89 21.71 1.08
C ALA A 135 3.30 21.47 0.54
N LYS A 136 3.94 20.35 0.91
CA LYS A 136 5.25 19.98 0.37
C LYS A 136 5.17 19.61 -1.11
N GLN A 137 4.15 18.86 -1.54
CA GLN A 137 3.91 18.52 -2.95
C GLN A 137 3.84 19.76 -3.84
N ALA A 138 3.20 20.83 -3.35
CA ALA A 138 3.08 22.09 -4.08
C ALA A 138 4.41 22.85 -4.23
N THR A 139 5.41 22.56 -3.40
CA THR A 139 6.69 23.32 -3.34
C THR A 139 7.91 22.49 -3.74
N ALA A 140 7.82 21.16 -3.73
CA ALA A 140 8.92 20.23 -3.98
C ALA A 140 8.47 19.07 -4.90
N ASN A 141 7.73 19.38 -5.96
CA ASN A 141 7.13 18.39 -6.86
C ASN A 141 8.14 17.43 -7.51
N GLU A 142 9.38 17.86 -7.77
CA GLU A 142 10.43 17.00 -8.35
C GLU A 142 10.94 15.93 -7.37
N GLN A 143 10.77 16.16 -6.06
CA GLN A 143 11.18 15.27 -4.97
C GLN A 143 10.04 14.37 -4.46
N MET A 144 8.87 14.50 -5.07
CA MET A 144 7.65 13.80 -4.68
C MET A 144 7.09 13.07 -5.90
N GLU A 145 6.64 11.83 -5.69
CA GLU A 145 5.90 11.07 -6.68
C GLU A 145 4.43 11.06 -6.24
N PHE A 146 3.60 11.86 -6.91
CA PHE A 146 2.18 12.00 -6.60
C PHE A 146 1.33 11.59 -7.80
N ILE A 147 0.46 10.62 -7.56
CA ILE A 147 -0.41 10.05 -8.59
C ILE A 147 -1.87 10.27 -8.18
N ILE A 148 -2.70 10.65 -9.15
CA ILE A 148 -4.16 10.73 -9.00
C ILE A 148 -4.75 9.55 -9.76
N LEU A 149 -5.24 8.56 -9.03
CA LEU A 149 -5.87 7.38 -9.65
C LEU A 149 -7.27 7.77 -10.15
N ASP A 150 -7.59 7.41 -11.39
CA ASP A 150 -8.79 7.86 -12.10
C ASP A 150 -9.70 6.70 -12.52
N ARG A 151 -9.76 5.63 -11.69
CA ARG A 151 -10.56 4.45 -12.00
C ARG A 151 -11.18 3.79 -10.78
N GLU A 152 -12.15 2.92 -11.07
CA GLU A 152 -12.81 2.07 -10.08
C GLU A 152 -11.92 0.89 -9.67
N HIS A 153 -12.03 0.53 -8.39
CA HIS A 153 -11.41 -0.66 -7.81
C HIS A 153 -12.05 -1.93 -8.36
N GLN A 154 -11.25 -2.75 -9.08
CA GLN A 154 -11.68 -4.04 -9.63
C GLN A 154 -10.69 -5.15 -9.29
N GLU A 155 -9.99 -5.04 -8.16
CA GLU A 155 -8.96 -6.01 -7.80
C GLU A 155 -9.55 -7.42 -7.70
N GLN A 156 -8.84 -8.43 -8.12
CA GLN A 156 -9.37 -9.80 -8.13
C GLN A 156 -8.77 -10.62 -6.97
N ALA A 157 -7.55 -10.30 -6.57
CA ALA A 157 -6.84 -10.91 -5.46
C ALA A 157 -5.81 -9.94 -4.87
N ILE A 158 -5.16 -10.38 -3.79
CA ILE A 158 -4.00 -9.71 -3.18
C ILE A 158 -2.77 -10.57 -3.43
N LEU A 159 -1.72 -9.98 -3.99
CA LEU A 159 -0.44 -10.63 -4.23
C LEU A 159 0.58 -10.10 -3.21
N VAL A 160 1.00 -10.99 -2.30
CA VAL A 160 2.07 -10.73 -1.32
C VAL A 160 3.39 -11.17 -1.96
N VAL A 161 4.15 -10.21 -2.46
CA VAL A 161 5.43 -10.45 -3.15
C VAL A 161 6.52 -10.68 -2.11
N THR A 162 7.12 -11.87 -2.13
CA THR A 162 8.17 -12.31 -1.21
C THR A 162 9.57 -12.31 -1.84
N GLY A 163 9.66 -12.13 -3.16
CA GLY A 163 10.92 -11.88 -3.87
C GLY A 163 11.40 -10.44 -3.69
N THR A 164 12.64 -10.17 -4.08
CA THR A 164 13.25 -8.83 -3.96
C THR A 164 13.79 -8.30 -5.28
N THR A 165 14.00 -9.16 -6.28
CA THR A 165 14.59 -8.75 -7.57
C THR A 165 13.53 -8.21 -8.53
N TYR A 166 12.34 -8.81 -8.49
CA TYR A 166 11.21 -8.41 -9.31
C TYR A 166 9.96 -8.15 -8.47
N THR A 167 9.11 -7.29 -8.99
CA THR A 167 7.74 -7.11 -8.52
C THR A 167 6.76 -7.27 -9.68
N VAL A 168 5.48 -7.01 -9.42
CA VAL A 168 4.37 -7.23 -10.35
C VAL A 168 3.61 -5.92 -10.51
N LYS A 169 3.38 -5.49 -11.75
CA LYS A 169 2.50 -4.36 -12.03
C LYS A 169 1.05 -4.71 -11.60
N PRO A 170 0.34 -3.78 -10.94
CA PRO A 170 -0.96 -4.06 -10.35
C PRO A 170 -2.09 -4.26 -11.37
N TRP A 171 -1.99 -3.66 -12.56
CA TRP A 171 -3.06 -3.69 -13.55
C TRP A 171 -2.58 -4.09 -14.93
N ASP A 172 -3.18 -5.14 -15.45
CA ASP A 172 -3.13 -5.48 -16.86
C ASP A 172 -4.26 -4.75 -17.60
N GLU A 173 -3.93 -3.64 -18.24
CA GLU A 173 -4.91 -2.81 -18.98
C GLU A 173 -5.52 -3.54 -20.18
N THR A 174 -4.82 -4.54 -20.75
CA THR A 174 -5.32 -5.28 -21.92
C THR A 174 -6.40 -6.27 -21.53
N GLU A 175 -6.21 -6.96 -20.40
CA GLU A 175 -7.15 -7.97 -19.88
C GLU A 175 -8.10 -7.39 -18.82
N ASN A 176 -7.86 -6.14 -18.42
CA ASN A 176 -8.51 -5.44 -17.32
C ASN A 176 -8.48 -6.25 -15.99
N HIS A 177 -7.34 -6.86 -15.69
CA HIS A 177 -7.12 -7.59 -14.43
C HIS A 177 -6.34 -6.72 -13.45
N GLN A 178 -6.97 -6.39 -12.32
CA GLN A 178 -6.35 -5.62 -11.24
C GLN A 178 -6.03 -6.53 -10.05
N TYR A 179 -4.94 -6.24 -9.36
CA TYR A 179 -4.52 -6.93 -8.15
C TYR A 179 -3.97 -5.92 -7.14
N PHE A 180 -4.24 -6.13 -5.86
CA PHE A 180 -3.44 -5.47 -4.84
C PHE A 180 -2.06 -6.09 -4.82
N ILE A 181 -1.01 -5.26 -4.77
CA ILE A 181 0.39 -5.73 -4.73
C ILE A 181 1.01 -5.27 -3.42
N TYR A 182 1.52 -6.20 -2.62
CA TYR A 182 2.24 -5.89 -1.39
C TYR A 182 3.64 -6.51 -1.43
N ASP A 183 4.68 -5.69 -1.50
CA ASP A 183 6.08 -6.11 -1.54
C ASP A 183 6.67 -6.36 -0.14
N GLN A 184 6.23 -7.45 0.49
CA GLN A 184 6.54 -7.77 1.88
C GLN A 184 8.06 -7.79 2.17
N ALA A 185 8.85 -8.51 1.36
CA ALA A 185 10.28 -8.67 1.61
C ALA A 185 11.04 -7.33 1.47
N ARG A 186 10.73 -6.56 0.43
CA ARG A 186 11.35 -5.24 0.20
C ARG A 186 10.90 -4.22 1.25
N HIS A 187 9.64 -4.28 1.70
CA HIS A 187 9.14 -3.43 2.77
C HIS A 187 9.86 -3.70 4.11
N GLN A 188 10.08 -4.97 4.45
CA GLN A 188 10.85 -5.32 5.65
C GLN A 188 12.28 -4.80 5.57
N ALA A 189 12.95 -4.94 4.42
CA ALA A 189 14.28 -4.36 4.20
C ALA A 189 14.27 -2.83 4.34
N PHE A 190 13.29 -2.15 3.73
CA PHE A 190 13.10 -0.71 3.85
C PHE A 190 12.94 -0.27 5.32
N LEU A 191 12.08 -0.96 6.10
CA LEU A 191 11.85 -0.64 7.51
C LEU A 191 13.10 -0.90 8.37
N GLN A 192 13.89 -1.92 8.04
CA GLN A 192 15.14 -2.20 8.74
C GLN A 192 16.16 -1.09 8.52
N GLU A 193 16.32 -0.64 7.27
CA GLU A 193 17.20 0.49 6.95
C GLU A 193 16.68 1.81 7.56
N PHE A 194 15.35 2.00 7.55
CA PHE A 194 14.74 3.17 8.16
C PHE A 194 14.93 3.19 9.69
N ALA A 195 14.83 2.04 10.36
CA ALA A 195 15.13 1.92 11.78
C ALA A 195 16.59 2.33 12.08
N GLN A 196 17.54 1.89 11.25
CA GLN A 196 18.94 2.28 11.39
C GLN A 196 19.14 3.79 11.20
N TYR A 197 18.44 4.38 10.22
CA TYR A 197 18.42 5.84 10.02
C TYR A 197 17.90 6.58 11.27
N LEU A 198 16.77 6.14 11.83
CA LEU A 198 16.19 6.71 13.05
C LEU A 198 17.16 6.61 14.25
N GLN A 199 17.85 5.47 14.40
CA GLN A 199 18.86 5.28 15.44
C GLN A 199 20.04 6.25 15.30
N ASN A 200 20.52 6.49 14.07
CA ASN A 200 21.59 7.47 13.81
C ASN A 200 21.19 8.90 14.19
N LEU A 201 19.88 9.19 14.15
CA LEU A 201 19.29 10.46 14.60
C LEU A 201 18.93 10.47 16.11
N ASN A 202 19.28 9.42 16.86
CA ASN A 202 18.98 9.23 18.28
C ASN A 202 17.49 9.05 18.61
N HIS A 203 16.67 8.61 17.66
CA HIS A 203 15.33 8.12 17.95
C HIS A 203 15.38 6.69 18.49
N GLN A 204 14.48 6.37 19.43
CA GLN A 204 14.44 5.06 20.11
C GLN A 204 13.61 3.99 19.37
N THR A 205 12.93 4.37 18.30
CA THR A 205 12.07 3.47 17.52
C THR A 205 12.89 2.34 16.90
N SER A 206 12.54 1.10 17.25
CA SER A 206 13.21 -0.09 16.74
C SER A 206 12.61 -0.57 15.41
N TYR A 207 13.31 -1.50 14.75
CA TYR A 207 12.77 -2.19 13.58
C TYR A 207 11.51 -2.99 13.94
N GLU A 208 11.51 -3.61 15.11
CA GLU A 208 10.39 -4.41 15.62
C GLU A 208 9.15 -3.55 15.86
N ASP A 209 9.32 -2.33 16.41
CA ASP A 209 8.22 -1.38 16.60
C ASP A 209 7.60 -0.96 15.25
N LEU A 210 8.46 -0.62 14.28
CA LEU A 210 8.04 -0.25 12.93
C LEU A 210 7.29 -1.40 12.25
N LEU A 211 7.87 -2.60 12.26
CA LEU A 211 7.31 -3.78 11.61
C LEU A 211 5.97 -4.16 12.23
N GLN A 212 5.89 -4.22 13.57
CA GLN A 212 4.65 -4.56 14.25
C GLN A 212 3.52 -3.60 13.86
N VAL A 213 3.77 -2.28 13.95
CA VAL A 213 2.75 -1.29 13.62
C VAL A 213 2.40 -1.31 12.14
N SER A 214 3.38 -1.52 11.27
CA SER A 214 3.17 -1.59 9.83
C SER A 214 2.35 -2.83 9.43
N ASP A 215 2.61 -3.99 10.03
CA ASP A 215 1.83 -5.22 9.82
C ASP A 215 0.39 -5.07 10.36
N GLU A 216 0.21 -4.44 11.52
CA GLU A 216 -1.11 -4.12 12.06
C GLU A 216 -1.92 -3.25 11.07
N GLN A 217 -1.32 -2.17 10.56
CA GLN A 217 -1.98 -1.29 9.60
C GLN A 217 -2.22 -1.97 8.24
N THR A 218 -1.30 -2.80 7.78
CA THR A 218 -1.46 -3.59 6.55
C THR A 218 -2.66 -4.53 6.67
N ASN A 219 -2.74 -5.30 7.76
CA ASN A 219 -3.85 -6.22 8.02
C ASN A 219 -5.19 -5.49 8.15
N LEU A 220 -5.21 -4.33 8.81
CA LEU A 220 -6.40 -3.48 8.88
C LEU A 220 -6.83 -3.00 7.49
N THR A 221 -5.89 -2.55 6.66
CA THR A 221 -6.19 -2.06 5.31
C THR A 221 -6.77 -3.15 4.43
N LEU A 222 -6.13 -4.32 4.42
CA LEU A 222 -6.62 -5.47 3.66
C LEU A 222 -7.91 -6.06 4.24
N GLY A 223 -8.18 -5.81 5.53
CA GLY A 223 -9.35 -6.31 6.23
C GLY A 223 -10.54 -5.36 6.34
N LEU A 224 -10.38 -4.06 6.03
CA LEU A 224 -11.42 -3.03 6.18
C LEU A 224 -11.92 -2.47 4.86
N LEU A 225 -11.09 -2.45 3.82
CA LEU A 225 -11.54 -1.90 2.54
C LEU A 225 -12.54 -2.87 1.92
N ALA A 226 -13.71 -2.36 1.53
CA ALA A 226 -14.70 -3.16 0.83
C ALA A 226 -14.13 -3.77 -0.46
N SER A 227 -13.15 -3.08 -1.07
CA SER A 227 -12.42 -3.57 -2.23
C SER A 227 -11.42 -4.68 -1.89
N SER A 228 -11.06 -5.00 -0.65
CA SER A 228 -10.09 -6.07 -0.34
C SER A 228 -10.67 -7.21 0.51
N GLN A 229 -11.70 -6.93 1.32
CA GLN A 229 -12.30 -7.90 2.24
C GLN A 229 -12.70 -9.21 1.57
N GLY A 230 -12.24 -10.33 2.13
CA GLY A 230 -12.58 -11.68 1.69
C GLY A 230 -11.95 -12.11 0.36
N LYS A 231 -11.18 -11.26 -0.32
CA LYS A 231 -10.47 -11.61 -1.56
C LYS A 231 -9.37 -12.64 -1.29
N PRO A 232 -9.08 -13.54 -2.24
CA PRO A 232 -7.99 -14.51 -2.08
C PRO A 232 -6.64 -13.79 -2.01
N MET A 233 -5.76 -14.29 -1.16
CA MET A 233 -4.37 -13.83 -1.01
C MET A 233 -3.41 -14.92 -1.50
N TYR A 234 -2.41 -14.51 -2.26
CA TYR A 234 -1.37 -15.39 -2.79
C TYR A 234 0.00 -14.86 -2.39
N SER A 235 0.90 -15.73 -1.94
CA SER A 235 2.33 -15.41 -1.88
C SER A 235 2.93 -15.57 -3.27
N VAL A 236 3.74 -14.63 -3.71
CA VAL A 236 4.37 -14.61 -5.03
C VAL A 236 5.87 -14.40 -4.88
N ASN A 237 6.66 -15.34 -5.38
CA ASN A 237 8.07 -15.10 -5.65
C ASN A 237 8.27 -14.99 -7.18
N ALA A 238 8.54 -13.77 -7.65
CA ALA A 238 8.72 -13.46 -9.07
C ALA A 238 10.19 -13.53 -9.55
N ASP A 239 11.12 -13.86 -8.66
CA ASP A 239 12.56 -13.83 -8.94
C ASP A 239 13.04 -14.99 -9.81
N ASN A 240 12.29 -16.08 -9.83
CA ASN A 240 12.58 -17.25 -10.67
C ASN A 240 12.05 -17.07 -12.10
N GLU A 241 12.62 -17.78 -13.08
CA GLU A 241 12.14 -17.78 -14.47
C GLU A 241 10.64 -18.11 -14.54
N VAL A 242 10.23 -19.12 -13.76
CA VAL A 242 8.83 -19.44 -13.49
C VAL A 242 8.51 -18.95 -12.08
N PRO A 243 7.57 -17.99 -11.92
CA PRO A 243 7.18 -17.51 -10.61
C PRO A 243 6.59 -18.62 -9.74
N GLU A 244 6.95 -18.63 -8.47
CA GLU A 244 6.34 -19.50 -7.46
C GLU A 244 5.14 -18.76 -6.86
N VAL A 245 3.96 -19.35 -6.98
CA VAL A 245 2.71 -18.77 -6.47
C VAL A 245 2.02 -19.80 -5.59
N ASN A 246 1.71 -19.42 -4.35
CA ASN A 246 0.98 -20.27 -3.41
C ASN A 246 -0.22 -19.51 -2.85
N TYR A 247 -1.37 -20.18 -2.79
CA TYR A 247 -2.52 -19.66 -2.06
C TYR A 247 -2.19 -19.62 -0.56
N LEU A 248 -2.47 -18.49 0.08
CA LEU A 248 -2.27 -18.31 1.51
C LEU A 248 -3.59 -18.54 2.25
N GLN A 249 -4.51 -17.60 2.08
CA GLN A 249 -5.80 -17.52 2.74
C GLN A 249 -6.65 -16.48 2.04
N ASN A 250 -7.86 -16.21 2.53
CA ASN A 250 -8.58 -15.00 2.13
C ASN A 250 -8.20 -13.84 3.07
N ALA A 251 -8.24 -12.61 2.55
CA ALA A 251 -8.14 -11.42 3.38
C ALA A 251 -9.19 -11.44 4.48
N PRO A 252 -8.85 -10.95 5.68
CA PRO A 252 -9.79 -10.91 6.79
C PRO A 252 -11.01 -10.04 6.45
N ILE A 253 -12.11 -10.27 7.16
CA ILE A 253 -13.32 -9.44 7.10
C ILE A 253 -13.49 -8.88 8.52
N LEU A 254 -13.23 -7.58 8.69
CA LEU A 254 -13.13 -6.90 9.99
C LEU A 254 -14.22 -5.87 10.25
#